data_AF-A0A5M8PIW3-F1
#
_entry.id   AF-A0A5M8PIW3-F1
#
_cell.length_a   1.000
_cell.length_b   1.000
_cell.length_c   1.000
_cell.angle_alpha   90.00
_cell.angle_beta   90.00
_cell.angle_gamma   90.00
#
_symmetry.space_group_name_H-M   'P 1'
#
loop_
_entity.id
_entity.type
_entity.pdbx_description
1 polymer ?
#
loop_
_entity_poly.entity_id
_entity_poly.type
_entity_poly.pdbx_seq_one_letter_code
_entity_poly.pdbx_strand_id
1 'polypeptide(L)'
;MPPGALNMVAFSDNIRSEIQQALSDKDRVNDGEKRSIFYELRDNPTLPQSEKELSRLEQEGTLLVMAGTESTAKSMAIAHFHLLSNPEDMSKLRAELQTVPKTASWTQLEQLTYLNGVIAEGNRLPFGVMGRVCRIAPNEALKYKGHVIPPGTPVSSTTLAIHTNEEIFPDLGLSSRRDGQDQKV
;
A
#
# COMPACT_ATOMS: atom_id res chain seq x y z
N MET A 1 -12.22 28.91 -11.65
CA MET A 1 -11.53 27.63 -11.48
C MET A 1 -12.58 26.56 -11.14
N PRO A 2 -12.56 25.37 -11.76
CA PRO A 2 -13.51 24.29 -11.42
C PRO A 2 -13.36 23.82 -9.96
N PRO A 3 -14.43 23.35 -9.28
CA PRO A 3 -14.37 22.93 -7.88
C PRO A 3 -13.31 21.85 -7.58
N GLY A 4 -13.11 20.89 -8.49
CA GLY A 4 -12.07 19.86 -8.34
C GLY A 4 -10.64 20.42 -8.35
N ALA A 5 -10.40 21.46 -9.15
CA ALA A 5 -9.09 22.12 -9.18
C ALA A 5 -8.83 22.94 -7.90
N LEU A 6 -9.86 23.54 -7.30
CA LEU A 6 -9.72 24.20 -5.98
C LEU A 6 -9.33 23.21 -4.89
N ASN A 7 -9.92 22.00 -4.91
CA ASN A 7 -9.56 20.95 -3.96
C ASN A 7 -8.10 20.48 -4.13
N MET A 8 -7.61 20.38 -5.36
CA MET A 8 -6.20 20.02 -5.63
C MET A 8 -5.22 21.09 -5.18
N VAL A 9 -5.57 22.37 -5.36
CA VAL A 9 -4.76 23.49 -4.84
C VAL A 9 -4.72 23.46 -3.32
N ALA A 10 -5.89 23.36 -2.67
CA ALA A 10 -5.98 23.26 -1.21
C ALA A 10 -5.21 22.06 -0.65
N PHE A 11 -5.27 20.91 -1.34
CA PHE A 11 -4.50 19.72 -0.98
C PHE A 11 -2.99 19.96 -1.03
N SER A 12 -2.50 20.58 -2.11
CA SER A 12 -1.08 20.89 -2.28
C SER A 12 -0.61 21.92 -1.23
N ASP A 13 -1.43 22.95 -0.98
CA ASP A 13 -1.15 23.99 0.02
C ASP A 13 -1.05 23.40 1.44
N ASN A 14 -1.93 22.45 1.78
CA ASN A 14 -1.90 21.76 3.08
C ASN A 14 -0.60 20.97 3.26
N ILE A 15 -0.22 20.16 2.26
CA ILE A 15 1.02 19.38 2.29
C ILE A 15 2.24 20.29 2.42
N ARG A 16 2.27 21.37 1.64
CA ARG A 16 3.35 22.36 1.68
C ARG A 16 3.47 23.01 3.05
N SER A 17 2.35 23.35 3.69
CA SER A 17 2.30 23.93 5.04
C SER A 17 2.89 22.97 6.08
N GLU A 18 2.50 21.69 6.08
CA GLU A 18 3.03 20.68 7.00
C GLU A 18 4.54 20.48 6.84
N ILE A 19 5.02 20.43 5.60
CA ILE A 19 6.46 20.27 5.32
C ILE A 19 7.23 21.51 5.74
N GLN A 20 6.70 22.70 5.47
CA GLN A 20 7.35 23.95 5.88
C GLN A 20 7.43 24.07 7.40
N GLN A 21 6.40 23.63 8.12
CA GLN A 21 6.44 23.48 9.56
C GLN A 21 7.56 22.52 9.98
N ALA A 22 7.61 21.31 9.40
CA ALA A 22 8.65 20.32 9.70
C ALA A 22 10.07 20.82 9.38
N LEU A 23 10.27 21.64 8.35
CA LEU A 23 11.58 22.24 8.03
C LEU A 23 11.97 23.36 8.99
N SER A 24 11.00 24.12 9.50
CA SER A 24 11.22 25.27 10.39
C SER A 24 11.37 24.90 11.87
N ASP A 25 10.82 23.76 12.30
CA ASP A 25 10.82 23.27 13.69
C ASP A 25 12.19 22.71 14.10
N LYS A 26 13.12 23.60 14.45
CA LYS A 26 14.48 23.25 14.88
C LYS A 26 14.57 22.75 16.32
N ASP A 27 13.66 23.18 17.18
CA ASP A 27 13.72 22.96 18.63
C ASP A 27 13.09 21.63 19.07
N ARG A 28 12.52 20.86 18.12
CA ARG A 28 11.80 19.60 18.38
C ARG A 28 10.75 19.77 19.49
N VAL A 29 10.04 20.90 19.47
CA VAL A 29 9.15 21.32 20.58
C VAL A 29 8.05 20.27 20.84
N ASN A 30 7.74 19.44 19.85
CA ASN A 30 6.73 18.40 19.90
C ASN A 30 7.32 16.97 19.88
N ASP A 31 8.44 16.71 20.57
CA ASP A 31 9.13 15.39 20.65
C ASP A 31 8.22 14.24 21.20
N GLY A 32 7.01 14.55 21.68
CA GLY A 32 5.99 13.60 22.13
C GLY A 32 4.78 13.41 21.20
N GLU A 33 4.59 14.25 20.17
CA GLU A 33 3.54 14.09 19.15
C GLU A 33 4.09 13.45 17.88
N LYS A 34 3.22 12.79 17.12
CA LYS A 34 3.55 11.97 15.94
C LYS A 34 4.46 12.71 14.96
N ARG A 35 5.77 12.46 15.07
CA ARG A 35 6.80 12.97 14.16
C ARG A 35 6.50 12.49 12.74
N SER A 36 6.27 13.41 11.81
CA SER A 36 6.10 13.05 10.41
C SER A 36 7.42 12.54 9.82
N ILE A 37 7.35 11.78 8.73
CA ILE A 37 8.55 11.27 8.04
C ILE A 37 9.48 12.40 7.55
N PHE A 38 8.94 13.61 7.36
CA PHE A 38 9.71 14.75 6.84
C PHE A 38 10.78 15.23 7.81
N TYR A 39 10.59 15.03 9.11
CA TYR A 39 11.63 15.30 10.09
C TYR A 39 12.81 14.35 9.93
N GLU A 40 12.55 13.07 9.63
CA GLU A 40 13.62 12.10 9.36
C GLU A 40 14.33 12.44 8.05
N LEU A 41 13.60 12.81 7.00
CA LEU A 41 14.21 13.21 5.71
C LEU A 41 15.09 14.47 5.85
N ARG A 42 14.62 15.47 6.61
CA ARG A 42 15.37 16.70 6.91
C ARG A 42 16.67 16.39 7.65
N ASP A 43 16.58 15.60 8.73
CA ASP A 43 17.69 15.32 9.64
C ASP A 43 18.65 14.24 9.12
N ASN A 44 18.28 13.53 8.04
CA ASN A 44 19.08 12.43 7.49
C ASN A 44 20.44 12.93 6.94
N PRO A 45 21.59 12.49 7.47
CA PRO A 45 22.90 12.95 7.03
C PRO A 45 23.33 12.41 5.66
N THR A 46 22.70 11.34 5.16
CA THR A 46 23.07 10.72 3.87
C THR A 46 22.33 11.33 2.68
N LEU A 47 21.20 12.02 2.92
CA LEU A 47 20.45 12.65 1.85
C LEU A 47 21.11 13.95 1.40
N PRO A 48 21.34 14.14 0.08
CA PRO A 48 21.80 15.41 -0.47
C PRO A 48 20.84 16.55 -0.12
N GLN A 49 21.37 17.78 -0.03
CA GLN A 49 20.55 18.97 0.25
C GLN A 49 19.40 19.14 -0.75
N SER A 50 19.62 18.79 -2.02
CA SER A 50 18.59 18.83 -3.07
C SER A 50 17.38 17.94 -2.77
N GLU A 51 17.55 16.84 -2.05
CA GLU A 51 16.45 15.95 -1.64
C GLU A 51 15.65 16.48 -0.44
N LYS A 52 16.12 17.57 0.19
CA LYS A 52 15.53 18.18 1.38
C LYS A 52 14.84 19.51 1.08
N GLU A 53 14.92 19.98 -0.16
CA GLU A 53 14.28 21.22 -0.60
C GLU A 53 12.76 21.11 -0.47
N LEU A 54 12.11 22.22 -0.09
CA LEU A 54 10.65 22.26 0.14
C LEU A 54 9.86 21.69 -1.04
N SER A 55 10.19 22.11 -2.27
CA SER A 55 9.51 21.65 -3.48
C SER A 55 9.68 20.17 -3.73
N ARG A 56 10.82 19.60 -3.36
CA ARG A 56 11.11 18.17 -3.52
C ARG A 56 10.32 17.34 -2.51
N LEU A 57 10.32 17.76 -1.25
CA LEU A 57 9.53 17.12 -0.20
C LEU A 57 8.02 17.26 -0.45
N GLU A 58 7.56 18.40 -1.01
CA GLU A 58 6.15 18.61 -1.39
C GLU A 58 5.69 17.60 -2.44
N GLN A 59 6.53 17.34 -3.46
CA GLN A 59 6.25 16.32 -4.47
C GLN A 59 6.17 14.92 -3.84
N GLU A 60 7.10 14.58 -2.95
CA GLU A 60 7.10 13.28 -2.25
C GLU A 60 5.89 13.13 -1.32
N GLY A 61 5.53 14.18 -0.58
CA GLY A 61 4.35 14.19 0.29
C GLY A 61 3.06 14.01 -0.49
N THR A 62 2.95 14.73 -1.60
CA THR A 62 1.82 14.61 -2.55
C THR A 62 1.70 13.17 -3.04
N LEU A 63 2.79 12.60 -3.54
CA LEU A 63 2.83 11.23 -4.03
C LEU A 63 2.46 10.23 -2.93
N LEU A 64 2.99 10.39 -1.73
CA LEU A 64 2.77 9.48 -0.61
C LEU A 64 1.31 9.46 -0.18
N VAL A 65 0.69 10.63 -0.01
CA VAL A 65 -0.72 10.73 0.40
C VAL A 65 -1.63 10.18 -0.68
N MET A 66 -1.37 10.49 -1.95
CA MET A 66 -2.13 9.94 -3.08
C MET A 66 -2.03 8.41 -3.13
N ALA A 67 -0.80 7.88 -3.09
CA ALA A 67 -0.54 6.44 -3.15
C ALA A 67 -1.19 5.68 -1.99
N GLY A 68 -1.13 6.24 -0.78
CA GLY A 68 -1.64 5.61 0.44
C GLY A 68 -3.16 5.73 0.64
N THR A 69 -3.84 6.64 -0.06
CA THR A 69 -5.28 6.90 0.17
C THR A 69 -6.17 6.05 -0.71
N GLU A 70 -6.08 6.19 -2.04
CA GLU A 70 -7.05 5.56 -2.94
C GLU A 70 -6.89 4.04 -2.99
N SER A 71 -5.63 3.56 -2.99
CA SER A 71 -5.32 2.12 -3.01
C SER A 71 -5.88 1.40 -1.79
N THR A 72 -5.65 1.93 -0.59
CA THR A 72 -6.11 1.34 0.68
C THR A 72 -7.62 1.44 0.82
N ALA A 73 -8.23 2.56 0.41
CA ALA A 73 -9.69 2.72 0.38
C ALA A 73 -10.34 1.64 -0.52
N LYS A 74 -9.75 1.38 -1.68
CA LYS A 74 -10.24 0.33 -2.58
C LYS A 74 -10.12 -1.07 -1.96
N SER A 75 -8.99 -1.40 -1.35
CA SER A 75 -8.81 -2.68 -0.65
C SER A 75 -9.84 -2.86 0.47
N MET A 76 -10.05 -1.83 1.30
CA MET A 76 -11.04 -1.86 2.37
C MET A 76 -12.46 -2.02 1.83
N ALA A 77 -12.83 -1.31 0.76
CA ALA A 77 -14.16 -1.40 0.16
C ALA A 77 -14.46 -2.81 -0.35
N ILE A 78 -13.49 -3.43 -1.04
CA ILE A 78 -13.62 -4.80 -1.54
C ILE A 78 -13.70 -5.80 -0.39
N ALA A 79 -12.83 -5.69 0.61
CA ALA A 79 -12.88 -6.57 1.79
C ALA A 79 -14.25 -6.49 2.50
N HIS A 80 -14.76 -5.28 2.74
CA HIS A 80 -16.07 -5.10 3.38
C HIS A 80 -17.21 -5.64 2.51
N PHE A 81 -17.18 -5.42 1.20
CA PHE A 81 -18.19 -5.97 0.29
C PHE A 81 -18.29 -7.49 0.41
N HIS A 82 -17.15 -8.20 0.39
CA HIS A 82 -17.15 -9.65 0.50
C HIS A 82 -17.53 -10.16 1.90
N LEU A 83 -17.10 -9.48 2.98
CA LEU A 83 -17.50 -9.83 4.34
C LEU A 83 -19.01 -9.64 4.55
N LEU A 84 -19.59 -8.55 4.03
CA LEU A 84 -21.02 -8.28 4.13
C LEU A 84 -21.85 -9.24 3.28
N SER A 85 -21.29 -9.71 2.16
CA SER A 85 -21.93 -10.70 1.28
C SER A 85 -21.87 -12.13 1.85
N ASN A 86 -20.95 -12.41 2.78
CA ASN A 86 -20.75 -13.73 3.39
C ASN A 86 -20.81 -13.63 4.93
N PRO A 87 -22.01 -13.73 5.53
CA PRO A 87 -22.21 -13.56 6.97
C PRO A 87 -21.36 -14.51 7.83
N GLU A 88 -21.07 -15.72 7.34
CA GLU A 88 -20.18 -16.67 8.02
C GLU A 88 -18.77 -16.11 8.19
N ASP A 89 -18.21 -15.51 7.14
CA ASP A 89 -16.86 -14.95 7.15
C ASP A 89 -16.78 -13.70 8.04
N MET A 90 -17.83 -12.86 8.04
CA MET A 90 -17.96 -11.75 8.98
C MET A 90 -18.05 -12.25 10.43
N SER A 91 -18.78 -13.33 10.68
CA SER A 91 -18.90 -13.89 12.03
C SER A 91 -17.57 -14.44 12.54
N LYS A 92 -16.78 -15.11 11.70
CA LYS A 92 -15.43 -15.59 12.03
C LYS A 92 -14.49 -14.44 12.35
N LEU A 93 -14.45 -13.40 11.52
CA LEU A 93 -13.61 -12.23 11.75
C LEU A 93 -13.95 -11.57 13.09
N ARG A 94 -15.24 -11.40 13.40
CA ARG A 94 -15.67 -10.83 14.68
C ARG A 94 -15.29 -11.71 15.87
N ALA A 95 -15.42 -13.03 15.73
CA ALA A 95 -15.02 -13.95 16.78
C ALA A 95 -13.52 -13.89 17.07
N GLU A 96 -12.68 -13.81 16.02
CA GLU A 96 -11.23 -13.65 16.19
C GLU A 96 -10.88 -12.28 16.80
N LEU A 97 -11.49 -11.18 16.33
CA LEU A 97 -11.25 -9.85 16.91
C LEU A 97 -11.68 -9.73 18.38
N GLN A 98 -12.61 -10.58 18.86
CA GLN A 98 -13.01 -10.62 20.27
C GLN A 98 -11.96 -11.27 21.17
N THR A 99 -10.96 -11.97 20.63
CA THR A 99 -9.89 -12.57 21.43
C THR A 99 -8.84 -11.56 21.89
N VAL A 100 -8.87 -10.33 21.35
CA VAL A 100 -7.96 -9.24 21.69
C VAL A 100 -8.70 -8.03 22.26
N PRO A 101 -8.07 -7.23 23.14
CA PRO A 101 -8.70 -6.03 23.66
C PRO A 101 -8.88 -4.98 22.55
N LYS A 102 -9.84 -4.06 22.72
CA LYS A 102 -10.02 -2.92 21.80
C LYS A 102 -8.79 -1.99 21.74
N THR A 103 -7.92 -2.05 22.75
CA THR A 103 -6.66 -1.32 22.84
C THR A 103 -5.48 -2.14 22.32
N ALA A 104 -5.74 -3.23 21.57
CA ALA A 104 -4.68 -4.07 21.02
C ALA A 104 -3.71 -3.25 20.17
N SER A 105 -2.41 -3.51 20.34
CA SER A 105 -1.39 -2.93 19.49
C SER A 105 -1.47 -3.52 18.08
N TRP A 106 -0.86 -2.82 17.12
CA TRP A 106 -0.68 -3.34 15.77
C TRP A 106 0.00 -4.72 15.78
N THR A 107 1.05 -4.91 16.58
CA THR A 107 1.74 -6.20 16.69
C THR A 107 0.85 -7.34 17.19
N GLN A 108 -0.14 -7.04 18.04
CA GLN A 108 -1.11 -8.04 18.50
C GLN A 108 -2.14 -8.36 17.40
N LEU A 109 -2.59 -7.36 16.66
CA LEU A 109 -3.50 -7.54 15.53
C LEU A 109 -2.86 -8.34 14.39
N GLU A 110 -1.57 -8.17 14.15
CA GLU A 110 -0.83 -8.96 13.16
C GLU A 110 -0.75 -10.46 13.48
N GLN A 111 -0.98 -10.87 14.72
CA GLN A 111 -1.01 -12.30 15.07
C GLN A 111 -2.34 -12.96 14.69
N LEU A 112 -3.36 -12.16 14.35
CA LEU A 112 -4.69 -12.64 14.00
C LEU A 112 -4.67 -13.18 12.57
N THR A 113 -4.72 -14.50 12.45
CA THR A 113 -4.51 -15.20 11.18
C THR A 113 -5.66 -14.94 10.21
N TYR A 114 -6.89 -14.90 10.71
CA TYR A 114 -8.06 -14.68 9.88
C TYR A 114 -8.17 -13.21 9.42
N LEU A 115 -7.88 -12.25 10.30
CA LEU A 115 -7.74 -10.83 9.93
C LEU A 115 -6.69 -10.64 8.82
N ASN A 116 -5.52 -11.29 8.95
CA ASN A 116 -4.49 -11.24 7.92
C ASN A 116 -4.97 -11.84 6.59
N GLY A 117 -5.71 -12.95 6.63
CA GLY A 117 -6.33 -13.54 5.44
C GLY A 117 -7.30 -12.57 4.75
N VAL A 118 -8.16 -11.91 5.53
CA VAL A 118 -9.11 -10.90 5.03
C VAL A 118 -8.36 -9.72 4.39
N ILE A 119 -7.28 -9.23 5.00
CA ILE A 119 -6.47 -8.14 4.45
C ILE A 119 -5.76 -8.58 3.17
N ALA A 120 -5.17 -9.78 3.14
CA ALA A 120 -4.47 -10.33 1.99
C ALA A 120 -5.41 -10.45 0.78
N GLU A 121 -6.61 -10.98 0.98
CA GLU A 121 -7.61 -11.10 -0.08
C GLU A 121 -8.21 -9.74 -0.47
N GLY A 122 -8.39 -8.86 0.51
CA GLY A 122 -8.75 -7.45 0.30
C GLY A 122 -7.74 -6.71 -0.58
N ASN A 123 -6.48 -7.13 -0.61
CA ASN A 123 -5.45 -6.62 -1.52
C ASN A 123 -5.36 -7.40 -2.84
N ARG A 124 -5.74 -8.67 -2.87
CA ARG A 124 -5.74 -9.51 -4.09
C ARG A 124 -6.80 -9.05 -5.10
N LEU A 125 -8.02 -8.85 -4.63
CA LEU A 125 -9.22 -8.66 -5.46
C LEU A 125 -9.43 -7.26 -6.08
N PRO A 126 -8.86 -6.15 -5.57
CA PRO A 126 -8.94 -4.85 -6.25
C PRO A 126 -8.18 -4.78 -7.57
N PHE A 127 -7.28 -5.74 -7.82
CA PHE A 127 -6.34 -5.83 -8.96
C PHE A 127 -5.43 -4.62 -9.19
N GLY A 128 -5.50 -3.60 -8.32
CA GLY A 128 -4.68 -2.39 -8.34
C GLY A 128 -4.72 -1.66 -9.69
N VAL A 129 -3.55 -1.17 -10.11
CA VAL A 129 -3.33 -0.59 -11.43
C VAL A 129 -3.30 -1.72 -12.46
N MET A 130 -4.35 -1.83 -13.27
CA MET A 130 -4.49 -2.90 -14.27
C MET A 130 -3.62 -2.70 -15.52
N GLY A 131 -2.86 -1.60 -15.59
CA GLY A 131 -1.87 -1.37 -16.63
C GLY A 131 -0.70 -2.36 -16.53
N ARG A 132 -0.13 -2.73 -17.67
CA ARG A 132 1.10 -3.54 -17.72
C ARG A 132 2.28 -2.67 -17.29
N VAL A 133 2.76 -2.87 -16.06
CA VAL A 133 3.94 -2.16 -15.54
C VAL A 133 5.20 -2.86 -16.06
N CYS A 134 5.58 -2.54 -17.30
CA CYS A 134 6.71 -3.19 -17.97
C CYS A 134 8.05 -2.88 -17.29
N ARG A 135 8.97 -3.85 -17.38
CA ARG A 135 10.40 -3.69 -17.13
C ARG A 135 11.14 -3.98 -18.44
N ILE A 136 12.19 -3.21 -18.70
CA ILE A 136 13.01 -3.34 -19.91
C ILE A 136 14.46 -3.53 -19.46
N ALA A 137 15.07 -4.63 -19.87
CA ALA A 137 16.51 -4.84 -19.75
C ALA A 137 17.17 -4.22 -20.99
N PRO A 138 17.86 -3.07 -20.89
CA PRO A 138 18.27 -2.33 -22.08
C PRO A 138 19.40 -3.02 -22.83
N ASN A 139 20.32 -3.65 -22.11
CA ASN A 139 21.62 -4.09 -22.67
C ASN A 139 21.89 -5.58 -22.50
N GLU A 140 21.03 -6.31 -21.81
CA GLU A 140 21.23 -7.73 -21.50
C GLU A 140 20.07 -8.58 -22.01
N ALA A 141 20.41 -9.79 -22.46
CA ALA A 141 19.41 -10.79 -22.81
C ALA A 141 18.95 -11.51 -21.54
N LEU A 142 17.66 -11.41 -21.21
CA LEU A 142 17.11 -12.09 -20.05
C LEU A 142 16.90 -13.57 -20.38
N LYS A 143 17.40 -14.45 -19.52
CA LYS A 143 17.18 -15.91 -19.64
C LYS A 143 16.14 -16.34 -18.62
N TYR A 144 15.05 -16.95 -19.09
CA TYR A 144 14.03 -17.51 -18.22
C TYR A 144 13.63 -18.90 -18.72
N LYS A 145 13.88 -19.92 -17.91
CA LYS A 145 13.74 -21.34 -18.30
C LYS A 145 14.47 -21.59 -19.63
N GLY A 146 13.80 -22.17 -20.62
CA GLY A 146 14.34 -22.41 -21.97
C GLY A 146 14.27 -21.21 -22.92
N HIS A 147 13.82 -20.04 -22.46
CA HIS A 147 13.62 -18.86 -23.30
C HIS A 147 14.73 -17.83 -23.10
N VAL A 148 15.11 -17.17 -24.20
CA VAL A 148 16.00 -16.01 -24.21
C VAL A 148 15.18 -14.81 -24.73
N ILE A 149 15.04 -13.79 -23.88
CA ILE A 149 14.34 -12.55 -24.19
C ILE A 149 15.42 -11.53 -24.60
N PRO A 150 15.38 -10.98 -25.83
CA PRO A 150 16.39 -10.04 -26.29
C PRO A 150 16.43 -8.72 -25.48
N PRO A 151 17.60 -8.05 -25.43
CA PRO A 151 17.70 -6.69 -24.89
C PRO A 151 16.68 -5.75 -25.54
N GLY A 152 16.16 -4.81 -24.76
CA GLY A 152 15.17 -3.82 -25.20
C GLY A 152 13.73 -4.33 -25.25
N THR A 153 13.48 -5.60 -24.94
CA THR A 153 12.11 -6.16 -24.93
C THR A 153 11.37 -5.76 -23.65
N PRO A 154 10.19 -5.12 -23.72
CA PRO A 154 9.34 -4.90 -22.55
C PRO A 154 8.74 -6.21 -22.04
N VAL A 155 8.99 -6.52 -20.77
CA VAL A 155 8.42 -7.69 -20.08
C VAL A 155 7.50 -7.21 -18.97
N SER A 156 6.30 -7.76 -18.89
CA SER A 156 5.35 -7.47 -17.81
C SER A 156 4.50 -8.69 -17.47
N SER A 157 3.93 -8.68 -16.28
CA SER A 157 2.78 -9.49 -15.93
C SER A 157 1.50 -8.65 -15.91
N THR A 158 0.37 -9.31 -15.72
CA THR A 158 -0.92 -8.66 -15.47
C THR A 158 -1.42 -9.14 -14.12
N THR A 159 -1.64 -8.22 -13.18
CA THR A 159 -2.08 -8.52 -11.81
C THR A 159 -3.38 -9.33 -11.81
N LEU A 160 -4.35 -8.96 -12.65
CA LEU A 160 -5.59 -9.72 -12.84
C LEU A 160 -5.30 -11.18 -13.20
N ALA A 161 -4.49 -11.42 -14.24
CA ALA A 161 -4.20 -12.78 -14.72
C ALA A 161 -3.50 -13.65 -13.67
N ILE A 162 -2.63 -13.07 -12.84
CA ILE A 162 -1.97 -13.80 -11.75
C ILE A 162 -2.96 -14.05 -10.61
N HIS A 163 -3.68 -13.01 -10.17
CA HIS A 163 -4.55 -13.08 -9.00
C HIS A 163 -5.82 -13.92 -9.24
N THR A 164 -6.17 -14.21 -10.49
CA THR A 164 -7.27 -15.12 -10.86
C THR A 164 -6.78 -16.43 -11.48
N ASN A 165 -5.48 -16.74 -11.43
CA ASN A 165 -4.97 -18.01 -11.91
C ASN A 165 -5.37 -19.13 -10.94
N GLU A 166 -6.21 -20.07 -11.39
CA GLU A 166 -6.72 -21.18 -10.59
C GLU A 166 -5.63 -22.17 -10.12
N GLU A 167 -4.48 -22.23 -10.80
CA GLU A 167 -3.34 -23.02 -10.34
C GLU A 167 -2.68 -22.41 -9.10
N ILE A 168 -2.75 -21.08 -8.95
CA ILE A 168 -2.15 -20.32 -7.85
C ILE A 168 -3.20 -20.01 -6.75
N PHE A 169 -4.43 -19.75 -7.18
CA PHE A 169 -5.60 -19.39 -6.37
C PHE A 169 -6.77 -20.31 -6.75
N PRO A 170 -6.74 -21.59 -6.34
CA PRO A 170 -7.75 -22.58 -6.72
C PRO A 170 -9.14 -22.31 -6.14
N ASP A 171 -9.23 -21.46 -5.12
CA ASP A 171 -10.49 -20.93 -4.63
C ASP A 171 -10.46 -19.39 -4.74
N LEU A 172 -11.51 -18.86 -5.35
CA LEU A 172 -11.67 -17.42 -5.61
C LEU A 172 -12.35 -16.69 -4.45
N GLY A 173 -12.93 -17.41 -3.48
CA GLY A 173 -13.61 -16.83 -2.32
C GLY A 173 -12.68 -16.53 -1.14
N LEU A 174 -13.07 -15.56 -0.31
CA LEU A 174 -12.40 -15.26 0.99
C LEU A 174 -12.35 -16.49 1.92
N SER A 175 -13.23 -17.45 1.71
CA SER A 175 -13.57 -18.41 2.74
C SER A 175 -12.55 -19.50 2.95
N SER A 176 -11.61 -19.86 2.06
CA SER A 176 -10.91 -21.17 2.16
C SER A 176 -9.44 -21.15 2.55
N ARG A 177 -8.74 -20.00 2.53
CA ARG A 177 -7.35 -19.91 3.05
C ARG A 177 -7.32 -19.79 4.59
N ARG A 178 -8.09 -20.65 5.25
CA ARG A 178 -8.56 -20.55 6.64
C ARG A 178 -7.53 -20.86 7.73
N ASP A 179 -6.45 -21.57 7.43
CA ASP A 179 -5.67 -22.24 8.49
C ASP A 179 -4.19 -21.83 8.57
N GLY A 180 -3.80 -20.68 7.99
CA GLY A 180 -2.43 -20.16 8.13
C GLY A 180 -1.33 -21.00 7.49
N GLN A 181 -1.67 -22.05 6.73
CA GLN A 181 -0.69 -22.95 6.10
C GLN A 181 -0.20 -22.47 4.72
N ASP A 182 -0.90 -21.53 4.08
CA ASP A 182 -0.63 -21.12 2.69
C ASP A 182 0.28 -19.89 2.54
N GLN A 183 0.90 -19.40 3.63
CA GLN A 183 1.86 -18.29 3.57
C GLN A 183 3.29 -18.70 3.14
N LYS A 184 3.50 -19.92 2.62
CA LYS A 184 4.76 -20.31 1.99
C LYS A 184 4.71 -20.16 0.48
N VAL A 185 4.90 -18.94 -0.01
CA VAL A 185 5.49 -18.68 -1.33
C VAL A 185 6.47 -17.54 -1.20
#